data_AF-A0A2D1V2H1-F1
#
_entry.id   AF-A0A2D1V2H1-F1
#
_cell.length_a   1.000
_cell.length_b   1.000
_cell.length_c   1.000
_cell.angle_alpha   90.00
_cell.angle_beta   90.00
_cell.angle_gamma   90.00
#
_symmetry.space_group_name_H-M   'P 1'
#
loop_
_entity.id
_entity.type
_entity.pdbx_description
1 polymer ?
#
loop_
_entity_poly.entity_id
_entity_poly.type
_entity_poly.pdbx_seq_one_letter_code
_entity_poly.pdbx_strand_id
1 'polypeptide(L)' 'ITSLPPPDTGADLNYHTLEDQLALLTKVLNAGDDVVGLEQLEEDADDITLLKARRSVGSMSAMSGA' A
#
# COMPACT_ATOMS: atom_id res chain seq x y z
N ILE A 1 4.99 -22.34 12.04
CA ILE A 1 3.69 -22.59 11.39
C ILE A 1 2.62 -22.16 12.38
N THR A 2 1.93 -21.06 12.11
CA THR A 2 0.77 -20.66 12.93
C THR A 2 -0.40 -21.51 12.46
N SER A 3 -0.86 -22.41 13.33
CA SER A 3 -2.09 -23.17 13.08
C SER A 3 -3.27 -22.21 12.94
N LEU A 4 -4.20 -22.52 12.03
CA LEU A 4 -5.46 -21.79 11.94
C LEU A 4 -6.18 -21.83 13.30
N PRO A 5 -6.88 -20.74 13.66
CA PRO A 5 -7.65 -20.71 14.88
C PRO A 5 -8.77 -21.78 14.85
N PRO A 6 -9.21 -22.28 16.01
CA PRO A 6 -10.26 -23.29 16.09
C PRO A 6 -11.54 -22.86 15.34
N PRO A 7 -12.28 -23.78 14.71
CA PRO A 7 -13.39 -23.47 13.80
C PRO A 7 -14.57 -22.72 14.47
N ASP A 8 -14.67 -22.81 15.78
CA ASP A 8 -15.67 -22.20 16.66
C ASP A 8 -15.26 -20.82 17.17
N THR A 9 -14.00 -20.42 17.03
CA THR A 9 -13.52 -19.10 17.48
C THR A 9 -13.91 -17.95 16.56
N GLY A 10 -14.63 -18.21 15.46
CA GLY A 10 -15.01 -17.19 14.49
C GLY A 10 -15.69 -15.98 15.11
N ALA A 11 -16.64 -16.18 16.03
CA ALA A 11 -17.37 -15.09 16.69
C ALA A 11 -16.49 -14.19 17.57
N ASP A 12 -15.34 -14.69 18.03
CA ASP A 12 -14.36 -13.95 18.82
C ASP A 12 -13.34 -13.20 17.94
N LEU A 13 -13.37 -13.43 16.62
CA LEU A 13 -12.48 -12.77 15.67
C LEU A 13 -13.11 -11.49 15.11
N ASN A 14 -12.28 -10.47 14.92
CA ASN A 14 -12.70 -9.26 14.21
C ASN A 14 -13.13 -9.58 12.78
N TYR A 15 -14.12 -8.84 12.27
CA TYR A 15 -14.67 -8.98 10.92
C TYR A 15 -15.29 -10.37 10.64
N HIS A 16 -15.81 -11.03 11.68
CA HIS A 16 -16.50 -12.31 11.53
C HIS A 16 -17.81 -12.19 10.72
N THR A 17 -18.51 -11.07 10.85
CA THR A 17 -19.79 -10.85 10.17
C THR A 17 -19.61 -10.23 8.79
N LEU A 18 -20.54 -10.52 7.88
CA LEU A 18 -20.55 -9.92 6.54
C LEU A 18 -20.68 -8.39 6.59
N GLU A 19 -21.43 -7.87 7.56
CA GLU A 19 -21.62 -6.43 7.73
C GLU A 19 -20.30 -5.72 8.08
N ASP A 20 -19.54 -6.27 9.03
CA ASP A 20 -18.23 -5.74 9.39
C ASP A 20 -17.26 -5.76 8.19
N GLN A 21 -17.32 -6.82 7.37
CA GLN A 21 -16.51 -6.96 6.16
C GLN A 21 -16.89 -5.94 5.10
N LEU A 22 -18.18 -5.70 4.87
CA LEU A 22 -18.65 -4.68 3.92
C LEU A 22 -18.33 -3.26 4.41
N ALA A 23 -18.39 -3.02 5.72
CA ALA A 23 -17.97 -1.76 6.32
C ALA A 23 -16.46 -1.53 6.14
N LEU A 24 -15.64 -2.55 6.35
CA LEU A 24 -14.20 -2.49 6.08
C LEU A 24 -13.92 -2.25 4.60
N LEU A 25 -14.58 -2.98 3.70
CA LEU A 25 -14.42 -2.83 2.26
C LEU A 25 -14.74 -1.39 1.82
N THR A 26 -15.83 -0.83 2.34
CA THR A 26 -16.20 0.57 2.06
C THR A 26 -15.12 1.54 2.53
N LYS A 27 -14.49 1.30 3.68
CA LYS A 27 -13.36 2.12 4.15
C LYS A 27 -12.16 2.00 3.23
N VAL A 28 -11.83 0.79 2.76
CA VAL A 28 -10.70 0.54 1.86
C VAL A 28 -10.93 1.18 0.49
N LEU A 29 -12.12 1.05 -0.08
CA LEU A 29 -12.45 1.64 -1.38
C LEU A 29 -12.48 3.17 -1.37
N ASN A 30 -12.77 3.77 -0.20
CA ASN A 30 -12.78 5.22 -0.01
C ASN A 30 -11.49 5.76 0.62
N ALA A 31 -10.53 4.90 0.95
CA ALA A 31 -9.22 5.33 1.38
C ALA A 31 -8.53 5.98 0.16
N GLY A 32 -8.09 7.24 0.31
CA GLY A 32 -7.32 7.90 -0.73
C GLY A 32 -5.94 7.27 -0.90
N ASP A 33 -5.29 7.56 -2.04
CA ASP A 33 -3.91 7.14 -2.34
C ASP A 33 -2.88 7.65 -1.30
N ASP A 34 -3.26 8.59 -0.44
CA ASP A 34 -2.49 9.10 0.69
C ASP A 34 -2.42 8.13 1.89
N VAL A 35 -3.37 7.20 1.99
CA VAL A 35 -3.39 6.13 3.00
C VAL A 35 -2.82 4.82 2.43
N VAL A 36 -2.94 4.62 1.12
CA VAL A 36 -2.51 3.42 0.40
C VAL A 36 -1.11 3.63 -0.18
N GLY A 37 -0.08 3.58 0.65
CA GLY A 37 1.31 3.45 0.16
C GLY A 37 2.33 4.50 0.62
N LEU A 38 2.13 5.10 1.78
CA LEU A 38 3.12 6.01 2.38
C LEU A 38 3.43 5.65 3.83
N GLU A 39 3.74 4.38 4.09
CA GLU A 39 4.64 4.10 5.22
C GLU A 39 6.03 4.60 4.79
N GLN A 40 6.34 5.87 5.12
CA GLN A 40 7.72 6.35 5.07
C GLN A 40 8.47 5.68 6.22
N LEU A 41 9.05 4.50 5.96
CA LEU A 41 10.08 3.98 6.84
C LEU A 41 11.27 4.95 6.75
N GLU A 42 11.90 5.30 7.87
CA GLU A 42 13.08 6.19 7.89
C GLU A 42 14.20 5.69 6.96
N GLU A 43 14.22 4.38 6.66
CA GLU A 43 15.15 3.73 5.73
C GLU A 43 14.90 4.08 4.25
N ASP A 44 13.66 4.42 3.85
CA ASP A 44 13.27 4.68 2.45
C ASP A 44 13.35 6.17 2.04
N ALA A 45 13.61 7.08 2.99
CA ALA A 45 13.65 8.52 2.73
C ALA A 45 14.78 8.90 1.75
N ASP A 46 15.95 8.27 1.89
CA ASP A 46 17.11 8.51 1.03
C ASP A 46 16.91 7.90 -0.37
N ASP A 47 16.34 6.69 -0.42
CA ASP A 47 16.14 5.95 -1.68
C ASP A 47 15.04 6.54 -2.56
N ILE A 48 13.92 7.00 -1.98
CA ILE A 48 12.88 7.71 -2.74
C ILE A 48 13.41 9.04 -3.27
N THR A 49 14.21 9.76 -2.49
CA THR A 49 14.82 11.03 -2.91
C THR A 49 15.80 10.79 -4.05
N LEU A 50 16.61 9.73 -3.97
CA LEU A 50 17.56 9.31 -5.01
C LEU A 50 16.83 8.86 -6.28
N LEU A 51 15.76 8.09 -6.17
CA LEU A 51 14.91 7.68 -7.31
C LEU A 51 14.22 8.87 -7.98
N LYS A 52 13.66 9.81 -7.20
CA LYS A 52 13.07 11.06 -7.73
C LYS A 52 14.12 11.92 -8.42
N ALA A 53 15.32 12.06 -7.85
CA ALA A 53 16.43 12.77 -8.45
C ALA A 53 16.86 12.11 -9.78
N ARG A 54 17.04 10.78 -9.82
CA ARG A 54 17.40 10.05 -11.05
C ARG A 54 16.34 10.18 -12.14
N ARG A 55 15.04 10.13 -11.79
CA ARG A 55 13.95 10.35 -12.76
C ARG A 55 13.95 11.76 -13.34
N SER A 56 14.29 12.77 -12.53
CA SER A 56 14.38 14.17 -12.99
C SER A 56 15.58 14.44 -13.91
N VAL A 57 16.65 13.66 -13.80
CA VAL A 57 17.85 13.79 -14.63
C VAL A 57 17.73 13.05 -15.98
N GLY A 58 16.78 12.12 -16.11
CA GLY A 58 16.52 11.35 -17.33
C GLY A 58 15.62 12.04 -18.37
N SER A 59 15.71 13.36 -18.52
CA SER A 59 15.00 14.09 -19.58
C SER A 59 15.48 13.60 -20.96
N MET A 60 14.79 12.60 -21.53
CA MET A 60 15.02 12.07 -22.88
C MET A 60 14.54 13.06 -23.93
N SER A 61 15.24 14.18 -24.07
CA SER A 61 14.90 15.24 -25.03
C SER A 61 16.12 15.63 -25.86
N ALA A 62 16.68 14.67 -26.60
CA ALA A 62 17.44 14.91 -27.84
C ALA A 62 18.09 13.60 -28.33
N MET A 63 17.32 12.78 -29.05
CA MET A 63 17.93 11.86 -30.03
C MET A 63 17.27 12.08 -31.38
N SER A 64 17.45 13.28 -31.91
CA SER A 64 17.30 13.54 -33.35
C SER A 64 18.70 13.88 -33.87
N GLY A 65 19.34 12.89 -34.49
CA GLY A 65 20.48 13.08 -35.38
C GLY A 65 20.02 12.71 -36.77
N ALA A 66 19.99 13.70 -37.65
CA ALA A 66 19.87 13.55 -39.10
C ALA A 66 21.06 12.75 -39.68
#